data_AF-G0P0T4-F1
#
_entry.id   AF-G0P0T4-F1
#
_cell.length_a   1.000
_cell.length_b   1.000
_cell.length_c   1.000
_cell.angle_alpha   90.00
_cell.angle_beta   90.00
_cell.angle_gamma   90.00
#
_symmetry.space_group_name_H-M   'P 1'
#
loop_
_entity.id
_entity.type
_entity.pdbx_description
1 polymer ?
#
loop_
_entity_poly.entity_id
_entity_poly.type
_entity_poly.pdbx_seq_one_letter_code
_entity_poly.pdbx_strand_id
1 'polypeptide(L)'
;MDIEPITPSYHDLTATCAACQTLAPHSQLFVCLKEDCSYALQQKLPVLSPSLFYRREKVFCGACTFRGSHKAHRKYMQRAEPLAFQTASGEMGTKLQMEFDKFMKSGEETAVGFYMQENMDLKNLPPPRIVEYLTKSGTVMEWHRRVAVLNNALKTMSDFRDEGQKFVKEQAEELLTEFSKTSKQIRTILTITQPDMEQLREDRHETHLREMGIDPSAEDAHSSLSSMSSTSTKVSKKKTG
;
A
#
# COMPACT_ATOMS: atom_id res chain seq x y z
N MET A 1 6.66 -23.32 -9.86
CA MET A 1 7.10 -23.75 -8.51
C MET A 1 6.16 -24.87 -8.10
N ASP A 2 6.64 -26.10 -8.19
CA ASP A 2 5.83 -27.26 -7.81
C ASP A 2 5.75 -27.33 -6.28
N ILE A 3 4.55 -27.16 -5.76
CA ILE A 3 4.29 -27.27 -4.33
C ILE A 3 4.22 -28.77 -4.03
N GLU A 4 5.31 -29.33 -3.50
CA GLU A 4 5.30 -30.71 -3.02
C GLU A 4 4.10 -30.92 -2.07
N PRO A 5 3.33 -32.00 -2.22
CA PRO A 5 2.18 -32.25 -1.38
C PRO A 5 2.65 -32.55 0.04
N ILE A 6 2.65 -31.53 0.90
CA ILE A 6 2.91 -31.70 2.34
C ILE A 6 1.96 -32.77 2.85
N THR A 7 2.51 -33.96 3.12
CA THR A 7 1.79 -35.07 3.70
C THR A 7 1.41 -34.67 5.13
N PRO A 8 0.13 -34.74 5.51
CA PRO A 8 -0.26 -34.41 6.88
C PRO A 8 0.49 -35.34 7.82
N SER A 9 1.18 -34.77 8.82
CA SER A 9 1.76 -35.61 9.86
C SER A 9 0.61 -36.26 10.64
N TYR A 10 0.83 -37.46 11.17
CA TYR A 10 -0.19 -38.17 11.96
C TYR A 10 -0.68 -37.35 13.18
N HIS A 11 0.13 -36.38 13.62
CA HIS A 11 -0.16 -35.43 14.69
C HIS A 11 -1.07 -34.24 14.29
N ASP A 12 -1.38 -34.04 13.01
CA ASP A 12 -2.25 -32.95 12.53
C ASP A 12 -3.74 -33.34 12.42
N LEU A 13 -4.04 -34.62 12.64
CA LEU A 13 -5.40 -35.19 12.59
C LEU A 13 -5.85 -35.78 13.93
N THR A 14 -4.96 -35.85 14.92
CA THR A 14 -5.19 -36.53 16.20
C THR A 14 -4.68 -35.70 17.37
N ALA A 15 -5.37 -35.78 18.51
CA ALA A 15 -4.93 -35.17 19.75
C ALA A 15 -5.27 -36.03 20.97
N THR A 16 -4.55 -35.79 22.06
CA THR A 16 -4.59 -36.63 23.26
C THR A 16 -5.72 -36.23 24.19
N CYS A 17 -6.53 -37.20 24.62
CA CYS A 17 -7.57 -36.98 25.62
C CYS A 17 -6.96 -36.57 26.97
N ALA A 18 -7.33 -35.40 27.48
CA ALA A 18 -6.81 -34.85 28.73
C ALA A 18 -7.09 -35.71 29.98
N ALA A 19 -8.11 -36.58 29.94
CA ALA A 19 -8.47 -37.46 31.07
C ALA A 19 -7.77 -38.83 31.02
N CYS A 20 -7.77 -39.52 29.88
CA CYS A 20 -7.28 -40.91 29.77
C CYS A 20 -6.00 -41.07 28.94
N GLN A 21 -5.43 -39.97 28.44
CA GLN A 21 -4.22 -39.93 27.61
C GLN A 21 -4.29 -40.77 26.31
N THR A 22 -5.47 -41.27 25.93
CA THR A 22 -5.69 -41.93 24.65
C THR A 22 -5.67 -40.91 23.52
N LEU A 23 -4.89 -41.21 22.48
CA LEU A 23 -4.89 -40.46 21.24
C LEU A 23 -6.19 -40.72 20.46
N ALA A 24 -6.88 -39.67 20.04
CA ALA A 24 -8.13 -39.78 19.28
C ALA A 24 -8.14 -38.78 18.11
N PRO A 25 -8.84 -39.08 17.00
CA PRO A 25 -8.98 -38.14 15.89
C PRO A 25 -9.78 -36.90 16.31
N HIS A 26 -9.45 -35.76 15.72
CA HIS A 26 -10.07 -34.45 15.99
C HIS A 26 -11.60 -34.48 15.97
N SER A 27 -12.21 -35.21 15.02
CA SER A 27 -13.66 -35.39 14.88
C SER A 27 -14.35 -36.18 16.00
N GLN A 28 -13.58 -36.87 16.86
CA GLN A 28 -14.07 -37.65 18.01
C GLN A 28 -13.74 -37.01 19.37
N LEU A 29 -13.21 -35.78 19.34
CA LEU A 29 -12.84 -35.01 20.53
C LEU A 29 -13.92 -33.96 20.87
N PHE A 30 -14.05 -33.70 22.17
CA PHE A 30 -15.04 -32.80 22.76
C PHE A 30 -14.38 -31.87 23.78
N VAL A 31 -14.94 -30.68 23.97
CA VAL A 31 -14.57 -29.72 25.02
C VAL A 31 -15.72 -29.52 25.99
N CYS A 32 -15.40 -29.21 27.25
CA CYS A 32 -16.38 -28.88 28.28
C CYS A 32 -16.61 -27.37 28.32
N LEU A 33 -17.86 -26.92 28.25
CA LEU A 33 -18.25 -25.50 28.32
C LEU A 33 -18.98 -25.13 29.63
N LYS A 34 -18.86 -25.96 30.66
CA LYS A 34 -19.45 -25.68 31.98
C LYS A 34 -18.52 -24.77 32.78
N GLU A 35 -18.99 -23.59 33.14
CA GLU A 35 -18.23 -22.52 33.82
C GLU A 35 -17.47 -23.01 35.06
N ASP A 36 -18.10 -23.77 35.96
CA ASP A 36 -17.46 -24.31 37.18
C ASP A 36 -16.58 -25.56 36.97
N CYS A 37 -16.29 -25.95 35.73
CA CYS A 37 -15.46 -27.13 35.48
C CYS A 37 -13.98 -26.75 35.46
N SER A 38 -13.17 -27.40 36.30
CA SER A 38 -11.70 -27.25 36.31
C SER A 38 -11.03 -27.57 34.97
N TYR A 39 -11.72 -28.32 34.10
CA TYR A 39 -11.31 -28.62 32.73
C TYR A 39 -12.22 -27.99 31.66
N ALA A 40 -12.93 -26.91 31.99
CA ALA A 40 -13.61 -26.09 31.00
C ALA A 40 -12.61 -25.56 29.94
N LEU A 41 -13.12 -25.29 28.74
CA LEU A 41 -12.44 -24.49 27.73
C LEU A 41 -12.02 -23.15 28.34
N GLN A 42 -10.74 -22.77 28.19
CA GLN A 42 -10.21 -21.56 28.85
C GLN A 42 -9.94 -20.42 27.88
N GLN A 43 -9.48 -20.70 26.65
CA GLN A 43 -9.20 -19.71 25.60
C GLN A 43 -8.33 -18.51 26.09
N LYS A 44 -7.42 -18.76 27.04
CA LYS A 44 -6.57 -17.73 27.66
C LYS A 44 -5.46 -17.20 26.76
N LEU A 45 -5.14 -17.89 25.67
CA LEU A 45 -4.03 -17.56 24.78
C LEU A 45 -4.48 -17.65 23.30
N PRO A 46 -4.11 -16.68 22.45
CA PRO A 46 -4.55 -16.60 21.05
C PRO A 46 -4.37 -17.90 20.24
N VAL A 47 -5.46 -18.55 19.87
CA VAL A 47 -5.53 -19.74 19.02
C VAL A 47 -5.27 -19.35 17.56
N LEU A 48 -4.01 -19.13 17.20
CA LEU A 48 -3.61 -18.76 15.83
C LEU A 48 -3.61 -19.91 14.81
N SER A 49 -4.02 -21.13 15.18
CA SER A 49 -4.35 -22.22 14.23
C SER A 49 -5.22 -23.31 14.89
N PRO A 50 -5.94 -24.14 14.10
CA PRO A 50 -6.70 -25.26 14.65
C PRO A 50 -5.80 -26.28 15.37
N SER A 51 -4.60 -26.59 14.88
CA SER A 51 -3.65 -27.46 15.60
C SER A 51 -3.22 -26.87 16.96
N LEU A 52 -3.16 -25.55 17.07
CA LEU A 52 -2.79 -24.87 18.31
C LEU A 52 -3.90 -24.97 19.38
N PHE A 53 -5.17 -25.02 18.96
CA PHE A 53 -6.31 -25.29 19.85
C PHE A 53 -6.11 -26.60 20.61
N TYR A 54 -5.87 -27.70 19.87
CA TYR A 54 -5.69 -29.04 20.44
C TYR A 54 -4.44 -29.19 21.32
N ARG A 55 -3.43 -28.32 21.15
CA ARG A 55 -2.22 -28.29 21.98
C ARG A 55 -2.40 -27.51 23.28
N ARG A 56 -3.37 -26.58 23.35
CA ARG A 56 -3.57 -25.67 24.49
C ARG A 56 -4.79 -26.04 25.33
N GLU A 57 -5.92 -26.32 24.67
CA GLU A 57 -7.20 -26.55 25.33
C GLU A 57 -7.38 -28.01 25.78
N LYS A 58 -8.19 -28.22 26.81
CA LYS A 58 -8.46 -29.57 27.34
C LYS A 58 -9.57 -30.25 26.53
N VAL A 59 -9.15 -31.20 25.70
CA VAL A 59 -10.04 -32.02 24.86
C VAL A 59 -10.22 -33.43 25.42
N PHE A 60 -11.40 -34.01 25.19
CA PHE A 60 -11.82 -35.29 25.75
C PHE A 60 -12.34 -36.23 24.65
N CYS A 61 -11.94 -37.50 24.69
CA CYS A 61 -12.50 -38.51 23.80
C CYS A 61 -13.96 -38.83 24.15
N GLY A 62 -14.71 -39.41 23.21
CA GLY A 62 -16.11 -39.80 23.43
C GLY A 62 -16.33 -40.71 24.66
N ALA A 63 -15.38 -41.59 24.99
CA ALA A 63 -15.48 -42.45 26.17
C ALA A 63 -15.49 -41.65 27.48
N CYS A 64 -14.51 -40.76 27.69
CA CYS A 64 -14.46 -39.88 28.87
C CYS A 64 -15.65 -38.89 28.91
N THR A 65 -16.09 -38.44 27.75
CA THR A 65 -17.21 -37.49 27.56
C THR A 65 -18.56 -38.09 27.94
N PHE A 66 -18.88 -39.29 27.46
CA PHE A 66 -20.24 -39.86 27.58
C PHE A 66 -20.38 -40.96 28.64
N ARG A 67 -19.29 -41.60 29.05
CA ARG A 67 -19.29 -42.72 30.02
C ARG A 67 -18.36 -42.51 31.21
N GLY A 68 -17.24 -41.80 31.03
CA GLY A 68 -16.23 -41.54 32.06
C GLY A 68 -16.42 -40.23 32.82
N SER A 69 -15.29 -39.59 33.17
CA SER A 69 -15.22 -38.46 34.11
C SER A 69 -16.09 -37.24 33.76
N HIS A 70 -16.42 -37.03 32.49
CA HIS A 70 -17.23 -35.90 32.03
C HIS A 70 -18.70 -36.24 31.75
N LYS A 71 -19.14 -37.47 32.07
CA LYS A 71 -20.54 -37.93 31.90
C LYS A 71 -21.56 -36.98 32.54
N ALA A 72 -21.28 -36.45 33.74
CA ALA A 72 -22.14 -35.49 34.43
C ALA A 72 -22.24 -34.13 33.72
N HIS A 73 -21.27 -33.80 32.87
CA HIS A 73 -21.21 -32.56 32.09
C HIS A 73 -21.71 -32.73 30.65
N ARG A 74 -22.23 -33.92 30.26
CA ARG A 74 -22.62 -34.25 28.87
C ARG A 74 -23.41 -33.17 28.12
N LYS A 75 -24.32 -32.44 28.78
CA LYS A 75 -25.11 -31.34 28.16
C LYS A 75 -24.29 -30.07 27.82
N TYR A 76 -23.09 -29.93 28.39
CA TYR A 76 -22.13 -28.86 28.15
C TYR A 76 -20.93 -29.32 27.30
N MET A 77 -20.96 -30.55 26.75
CA MET A 77 -19.87 -31.08 25.94
C MET A 77 -20.13 -30.81 24.46
N GLN A 78 -19.31 -29.95 23.85
CA GLN A 78 -19.38 -29.61 22.43
C GLN A 78 -18.26 -30.32 21.64
N ARG A 79 -18.47 -30.63 20.36
CA ARG A 79 -17.41 -31.15 19.49
C ARG A 79 -16.27 -30.14 19.38
N ALA A 80 -15.04 -30.59 19.60
CA ALA A 80 -13.85 -29.74 19.59
C ALA A 80 -13.55 -29.18 18.18
N GLU A 81 -13.77 -30.00 17.14
CA GLU A 81 -13.34 -29.69 15.77
C GLU A 81 -13.98 -28.44 15.16
N PRO A 82 -15.32 -28.28 15.09
CA PRO A 82 -15.92 -27.03 14.61
C PRO A 82 -15.46 -25.81 15.41
N LEU A 83 -15.27 -25.94 16.72
CA LEU A 83 -14.86 -24.85 17.60
C LEU A 83 -13.39 -24.46 17.40
N ALA A 84 -12.52 -25.42 17.13
CA ALA A 84 -11.11 -25.18 16.80
C ALA A 84 -10.97 -24.37 15.51
N PHE A 85 -11.72 -24.74 14.46
CA PHE A 85 -11.74 -23.97 13.20
C PHE A 85 -12.38 -22.59 13.38
N GLN A 86 -13.49 -22.48 14.11
CA GLN A 86 -14.15 -21.18 14.37
C GLN A 86 -13.25 -20.24 15.16
N THR A 87 -12.65 -20.70 16.26
CA THR A 87 -11.75 -19.88 17.09
C THR A 87 -10.55 -19.41 16.27
N ALA A 88 -9.86 -20.34 15.59
CA ALA A 88 -8.67 -20.02 14.83
C ALA A 88 -8.94 -19.10 13.63
N SER A 89 -10.05 -19.33 12.93
CA SER A 89 -10.46 -18.48 11.81
C SER A 89 -10.93 -17.11 12.27
N GLY A 90 -11.56 -17.01 13.45
CA GLY A 90 -11.93 -15.74 14.07
C GLY A 90 -10.71 -14.89 14.36
N GLU A 91 -9.73 -15.43 15.09
CA GLU A 91 -8.52 -14.69 15.46
C GLU A 91 -7.62 -14.36 14.26
N MET A 92 -7.15 -15.39 13.54
CA MET A 92 -6.24 -15.20 12.40
C MET A 92 -6.94 -14.44 11.26
N GLY A 93 -8.22 -14.73 11.02
CA GLY A 93 -8.97 -14.06 9.97
C GLY A 93 -9.23 -12.59 10.28
N THR A 94 -9.47 -12.23 11.54
CA THR A 94 -9.56 -10.82 11.95
C THR A 94 -8.22 -10.10 11.80
N LYS A 95 -7.10 -10.74 12.19
CA LYS A 95 -5.76 -10.16 12.00
C LYS A 95 -5.49 -9.88 10.52
N LEU A 96 -5.70 -10.88 9.65
CA LEU A 96 -5.52 -10.73 8.22
C LEU A 96 -6.48 -9.68 7.63
N GLN A 97 -7.73 -9.62 8.11
CA GLN A 97 -8.69 -8.58 7.69
C GLN A 97 -8.15 -7.19 7.94
N MET A 98 -7.61 -6.94 9.14
CA MET A 98 -7.00 -5.64 9.48
C MET A 98 -5.79 -5.32 8.60
N GLU A 99 -5.02 -6.32 8.15
CA GLU A 99 -3.90 -6.13 7.23
C GLU A 99 -4.36 -5.79 5.80
N PHE A 100 -5.41 -6.45 5.29
CA PHE A 100 -6.05 -6.10 4.02
C PHE A 100 -6.70 -4.70 4.07
N ASP A 101 -7.48 -4.41 5.11
CA ASP A 101 -8.12 -3.10 5.31
C ASP A 101 -7.07 -1.98 5.44
N LYS A 102 -5.92 -2.26 6.08
CA LYS A 102 -4.78 -1.34 6.15
C LYS A 102 -4.16 -1.12 4.77
N PHE A 103 -3.97 -2.17 3.95
CA PHE A 103 -3.45 -2.05 2.59
C PHE A 103 -4.37 -1.20 1.69
N MET A 104 -5.68 -1.36 1.82
CA MET A 104 -6.67 -0.59 1.03
C MET A 104 -6.70 0.90 1.40
N LYS A 105 -6.36 1.25 2.65
CA LYS A 105 -6.32 2.64 3.15
C LYS A 105 -4.93 3.28 3.06
N SER A 106 -3.85 2.50 3.08
CA SER A 106 -2.50 3.04 2.96
C SER A 106 -2.18 3.40 1.52
N GLY A 107 -1.40 4.47 1.34
CA GLY A 107 -0.94 4.92 0.02
C GLY A 107 -1.66 6.11 -0.58
N GLU A 108 -2.70 6.68 0.06
CA GLU A 108 -3.36 7.93 -0.40
C GLU A 108 -2.35 9.06 -0.69
N GLU A 109 -1.30 9.15 0.13
CA GLU A 109 -0.23 10.16 0.01
C GLU A 109 0.86 9.79 -1.03
N THR A 110 0.78 8.61 -1.68
CA THR A 110 1.78 8.18 -2.67
C THR A 110 1.19 8.25 -4.08
N ALA A 111 2.01 8.61 -5.07
CA ALA A 111 1.55 8.75 -6.46
C ALA A 111 0.88 7.48 -7.00
N VAL A 112 1.36 6.30 -6.59
CA VAL A 112 0.76 5.00 -6.93
C VAL A 112 -0.57 4.79 -6.22
N GLY A 113 -0.69 5.07 -4.92
CA GLY A 113 -1.96 4.87 -4.22
C GLY A 113 -3.03 5.87 -4.65
N PHE A 114 -2.66 7.12 -4.95
CA PHE A 114 -3.54 8.09 -5.61
C PHE A 114 -4.04 7.55 -6.97
N TYR A 115 -3.13 7.08 -7.84
CA TYR A 115 -3.51 6.48 -9.11
C TYR A 115 -4.45 5.28 -8.92
N MET A 116 -4.15 4.38 -7.99
CA MET A 116 -4.99 3.22 -7.66
C MET A 116 -6.39 3.63 -7.19
N GLN A 117 -6.51 4.65 -6.34
CA GLN A 117 -7.81 5.11 -5.85
C GLN A 117 -8.68 5.75 -6.94
N GLU A 118 -8.09 6.59 -7.79
CA GLU A 118 -8.84 7.32 -8.82
C GLU A 118 -9.17 6.46 -10.05
N ASN A 119 -8.34 5.44 -10.36
CA ASN A 119 -8.45 4.68 -11.62
C ASN A 119 -8.89 3.22 -11.47
N MET A 120 -8.82 2.62 -10.27
CA MET A 120 -9.12 1.19 -10.07
C MET A 120 -10.39 0.92 -9.24
N ASP A 121 -11.19 1.96 -8.99
CA ASP A 121 -12.47 1.92 -8.24
C ASP A 121 -12.41 1.11 -6.93
N LEU A 122 -11.29 1.23 -6.21
CA LEU A 122 -11.01 0.48 -4.99
C LEU A 122 -12.06 0.69 -3.88
N LYS A 123 -12.78 1.81 -3.94
CA LYS A 123 -13.83 2.20 -2.99
C LYS A 123 -15.08 1.30 -3.12
N ASN A 124 -15.29 0.66 -4.27
CA ASN A 124 -16.43 -0.23 -4.53
C ASN A 124 -16.09 -1.73 -4.42
N LEU A 125 -14.83 -2.11 -4.13
CA LEU A 125 -14.48 -3.52 -3.93
C LEU A 125 -15.12 -4.06 -2.64
N PRO A 126 -15.80 -5.22 -2.69
CA PRO A 126 -16.40 -5.81 -1.50
C PRO A 126 -15.31 -6.24 -0.51
N PRO A 127 -15.46 -5.98 0.80
CA PRO A 127 -14.46 -6.39 1.78
C PRO A 127 -14.32 -7.93 1.77
N PRO A 128 -13.08 -8.46 1.77
CA PRO A 128 -12.87 -9.90 1.71
C PRO A 128 -13.47 -10.55 2.96
N ARG A 129 -14.15 -11.70 2.82
CA ARG A 129 -14.76 -12.40 3.95
C ARG A 129 -13.79 -13.42 4.56
N ILE A 130 -12.67 -12.94 5.09
CA ILE A 130 -11.54 -13.82 5.45
C ILE A 130 -11.91 -14.85 6.52
N VAL A 131 -12.62 -14.44 7.58
CA VAL A 131 -13.07 -15.36 8.64
C VAL A 131 -13.98 -16.46 8.08
N GLU A 132 -14.93 -16.11 7.19
CA GLU A 132 -15.84 -17.06 6.54
C GLU A 132 -15.06 -18.03 5.64
N TYR A 133 -14.09 -17.51 4.87
CA TYR A 133 -13.22 -18.30 4.01
C TYR A 133 -12.34 -19.28 4.79
N LEU A 134 -11.75 -18.87 5.92
CA LEU A 134 -10.95 -19.76 6.76
C LEU A 134 -11.82 -20.81 7.48
N THR A 135 -13.00 -20.42 7.97
CA THR A 135 -13.90 -21.33 8.71
C THR A 135 -14.43 -22.47 7.84
N LYS A 136 -14.56 -22.27 6.52
CA LYS A 136 -14.97 -23.29 5.54
C LYS A 136 -13.87 -24.32 5.19
N SER A 137 -12.82 -24.45 5.99
CA SER A 137 -11.76 -25.46 5.79
C SER A 137 -12.22 -26.81 6.34
N GLY A 138 -12.09 -27.88 5.55
CA GLY A 138 -12.39 -29.25 5.98
C GLY A 138 -11.25 -29.94 6.71
N THR A 139 -10.01 -29.45 6.58
CA THR A 139 -8.83 -29.98 7.29
C THR A 139 -7.91 -28.89 7.78
N VAL A 140 -7.07 -29.19 8.77
CA VAL A 140 -6.11 -28.22 9.32
C VAL A 140 -5.02 -27.85 8.31
N MET A 141 -4.62 -28.81 7.47
CA MET A 141 -3.71 -28.57 6.35
C MET A 141 -4.31 -27.61 5.31
N GLU A 142 -5.59 -27.79 4.97
CA GLU A 142 -6.29 -26.87 4.08
C GLU A 142 -6.37 -25.46 4.70
N TRP A 143 -6.70 -25.35 5.98
CA TRP A 143 -6.73 -24.07 6.69
C TRP A 143 -5.38 -23.34 6.61
N HIS A 144 -4.27 -24.04 6.86
CA HIS A 144 -2.93 -23.48 6.72
C HIS A 144 -2.60 -23.08 5.28
N ARG A 145 -3.02 -23.85 4.26
CA ARG A 145 -2.88 -23.45 2.84
C ARG A 145 -3.69 -22.18 2.52
N ARG A 146 -4.93 -22.07 3.00
CA ARG A 146 -5.77 -20.88 2.83
C ARG A 146 -5.15 -19.64 3.49
N VAL A 147 -4.55 -19.78 4.68
CA VAL A 147 -3.77 -18.71 5.33
C VAL A 147 -2.52 -18.34 4.53
N ALA A 148 -1.79 -19.31 3.98
CA ALA A 148 -0.60 -19.03 3.16
C ALA A 148 -0.95 -18.26 1.88
N VAL A 149 -2.06 -18.59 1.20
CA VAL A 149 -2.56 -17.86 0.03
C VAL A 149 -2.84 -16.39 0.38
N LEU A 150 -3.49 -16.12 1.51
CA LEU A 150 -3.81 -14.75 1.95
C LEU A 150 -2.56 -13.93 2.29
N ASN A 151 -1.59 -14.52 3.01
CA ASN A 151 -0.32 -13.86 3.32
C ASN A 151 0.50 -13.57 2.06
N ASN A 152 0.55 -14.52 1.12
CA ASN A 152 1.24 -14.33 -0.16
C ASN A 152 0.59 -13.21 -0.98
N ALA A 153 -0.75 -13.16 -1.04
CA ALA A 153 -1.47 -12.07 -1.70
C ALA A 153 -1.15 -10.70 -1.07
N LEU A 154 -1.21 -10.58 0.27
CA LEU A 154 -0.83 -9.35 0.98
C LEU A 154 0.61 -8.93 0.65
N LYS A 155 1.55 -9.88 0.68
CA LYS A 155 2.95 -9.61 0.36
C LYS A 155 3.11 -9.11 -1.08
N THR A 156 2.61 -9.87 -2.06
CA THR A 156 2.70 -9.51 -3.49
C THR A 156 2.08 -8.15 -3.78
N MET A 157 0.95 -7.81 -3.16
CA MET A 157 0.33 -6.48 -3.30
C MET A 157 1.19 -5.36 -2.69
N SER A 158 1.87 -5.61 -1.57
CA SER A 158 2.82 -4.64 -0.98
C SER A 158 4.06 -4.48 -1.86
N ASP A 159 4.68 -5.59 -2.27
CA ASP A 159 5.88 -5.61 -3.10
C ASP A 159 5.67 -4.82 -4.40
N PHE A 160 4.53 -5.02 -5.11
CA PHE A 160 4.20 -4.26 -6.31
C PHE A 160 3.93 -2.78 -6.07
N ARG A 161 3.37 -2.41 -4.91
CA ARG A 161 3.14 -1.00 -4.56
C ARG A 161 4.46 -0.28 -4.32
N ASP A 162 5.39 -0.92 -3.60
CA ASP A 162 6.70 -0.37 -3.30
C ASP A 162 7.58 -0.27 -4.57
N GLU A 163 7.55 -1.30 -5.43
CA GLU A 163 8.22 -1.29 -6.74
C GLU A 163 7.65 -0.22 -7.67
N GLY A 164 6.32 -0.12 -7.78
CA GLY A 164 5.66 0.93 -8.57
C GLY A 164 6.00 2.33 -8.06
N GLN A 165 6.06 2.54 -6.74
CA GLN A 165 6.40 3.84 -6.17
C GLN A 165 7.86 4.21 -6.45
N LYS A 166 8.77 3.24 -6.39
CA LYS A 166 10.17 3.42 -6.79
C LYS A 166 10.27 3.80 -8.28
N PHE A 167 9.61 3.05 -9.16
CA PHE A 167 9.60 3.31 -10.61
C PHE A 167 9.08 4.73 -10.95
N VAL A 168 7.94 5.12 -10.38
CA VAL A 168 7.38 6.48 -10.61
C VAL A 168 8.33 7.57 -10.13
N LYS A 169 9.03 7.36 -9.01
CA LYS A 169 10.03 8.29 -8.50
C LYS A 169 11.24 8.40 -9.45
N GLU A 170 11.80 7.28 -9.89
CA GLU A 170 12.94 7.25 -10.83
C GLU A 170 12.60 7.98 -12.14
N GLN A 171 11.42 7.72 -12.71
CA GLN A 171 10.95 8.41 -13.92
C GLN A 171 10.72 9.92 -13.71
N ALA A 172 10.25 10.34 -12.53
CA ALA A 172 10.10 11.76 -12.19
C ALA A 172 11.46 12.48 -12.06
N GLU A 173 12.47 11.81 -11.50
CA GLU A 173 13.84 12.33 -11.37
C GLU A 173 14.54 12.45 -12.74
N GLU A 174 14.36 11.49 -13.64
CA GLU A 174 14.83 11.55 -15.03
C GLU A 174 14.19 12.72 -15.80
N LEU A 175 12.85 12.83 -15.77
CA LEU A 175 12.10 13.90 -16.42
C LEU A 175 12.51 15.30 -15.91
N LEU A 176 12.68 15.46 -14.59
CA LEU A 176 13.13 16.71 -13.99
C LEU A 176 14.55 17.08 -14.44
N THR A 177 15.42 16.08 -14.61
CA THR A 177 16.82 16.27 -15.06
C THR A 177 16.89 16.73 -16.51
N GLU A 178 16.20 16.05 -17.44
CA GLU A 178 16.17 16.45 -18.85
C GLU A 178 15.43 17.77 -19.06
N PHE A 179 14.33 18.04 -18.33
CA PHE A 179 13.68 19.35 -18.35
C PHE A 179 14.62 20.48 -17.88
N SER A 180 15.38 20.24 -16.81
CA SER A 180 16.36 21.21 -16.28
C SER A 180 17.50 21.48 -17.26
N LYS A 181 17.97 20.45 -17.98
CA LYS A 181 18.99 20.54 -19.04
C LYS A 181 18.48 21.32 -20.25
N THR A 182 17.27 21.01 -20.71
CA THR A 182 16.60 21.71 -21.82
C THR A 182 16.34 23.18 -21.47
N SER A 183 15.86 23.46 -20.25
CA SER A 183 15.65 24.82 -19.75
C SER A 183 16.95 25.64 -19.70
N LYS A 184 18.07 25.04 -19.29
CA LYS A 184 19.40 25.67 -19.36
C LYS A 184 19.80 25.98 -20.82
N GLN A 185 19.64 25.03 -21.73
CA GLN A 185 19.95 25.23 -23.15
C GLN A 185 19.12 26.36 -23.77
N ILE A 186 17.80 26.39 -23.53
CA ILE A 186 16.91 27.47 -24.00
C ILE A 186 17.34 28.82 -23.43
N ARG A 187 17.68 28.91 -22.13
CA ARG A 187 18.21 30.14 -21.52
C ARG A 187 19.50 30.58 -22.20
N THR A 188 20.45 29.67 -22.41
CA THR A 188 21.71 29.97 -23.12
C THR A 188 21.47 30.49 -24.53
N ILE A 189 20.56 29.88 -25.30
CA ILE A 189 20.19 30.37 -26.64
C ILE A 189 19.61 31.79 -26.56
N LEU A 190 18.63 32.03 -25.68
CA LEU A 190 18.01 33.35 -25.51
C LEU A 190 19.02 34.42 -25.08
N THR A 191 19.95 34.09 -24.17
CA THR A 191 21.01 35.01 -23.71
C THR A 191 22.12 35.24 -24.73
N ILE A 192 22.37 34.31 -25.67
CA ILE A 192 23.34 34.51 -26.77
C ILE A 192 22.71 35.29 -27.94
N THR A 193 21.44 35.03 -28.27
CA THR A 193 20.75 35.76 -29.37
C THR A 193 20.46 37.23 -29.09
N GLN A 194 20.50 37.68 -27.83
CA GLN A 194 20.39 39.10 -27.49
C GLN A 194 21.64 39.92 -27.92
N PRO A 195 22.86 39.63 -27.44
CA PRO A 195 24.06 40.39 -27.84
C PRO A 195 24.36 40.29 -29.34
N ASP A 196 24.17 39.13 -29.98
CA ASP A 196 24.34 39.01 -31.45
C ASP A 196 23.41 39.96 -32.23
N MET A 197 22.17 40.17 -31.76
CA MET A 197 21.21 41.06 -32.41
C MET A 197 21.46 42.55 -32.13
N GLU A 198 22.06 42.89 -30.98
CA GLU A 198 22.50 44.24 -30.65
C GLU A 198 23.77 44.58 -31.45
N GLN A 199 24.78 43.69 -31.52
CA GLN A 199 25.97 43.88 -32.36
C GLN A 199 25.61 43.92 -33.85
N LEU A 200 24.70 43.07 -34.35
CA LEU A 200 24.18 43.19 -35.73
C LEU A 200 23.34 44.45 -35.97
N ARG A 201 23.01 45.23 -34.93
CA ARG A 201 22.41 46.57 -35.04
C ARG A 201 23.49 47.63 -35.06
N GLU A 202 24.45 47.55 -34.15
CA GLU A 202 25.62 48.44 -34.06
C GLU A 202 26.44 48.37 -35.36
N ASP A 203 26.83 47.19 -35.84
CA ASP A 203 27.54 47.00 -37.11
C ASP A 203 26.80 47.61 -38.31
N ARG A 204 25.46 47.48 -38.35
CA ARG A 204 24.61 48.06 -39.42
C ARG A 204 24.49 49.58 -39.29
N HIS A 205 24.45 50.10 -38.07
CA HIS A 205 24.45 51.53 -37.84
C HIS A 205 25.80 52.14 -38.22
N GLU A 206 26.89 51.49 -37.82
CA GLU A 206 28.26 51.93 -38.10
C GLU A 206 28.58 51.88 -39.60
N THR A 207 28.17 50.82 -40.31
CA THR A 207 28.31 50.77 -41.78
C THR A 207 27.48 51.85 -42.48
N HIS A 208 26.22 52.07 -42.06
CA HIS A 208 25.40 53.16 -42.58
C HIS A 208 26.02 54.56 -42.33
N LEU A 209 26.61 54.80 -41.14
CA LEU A 209 27.31 56.06 -40.85
C LEU A 209 28.51 56.27 -41.77
N ARG A 210 29.32 55.21 -41.99
CA ARG A 210 30.45 55.25 -42.93
C ARG A 210 30.02 55.47 -44.38
N GLU A 211 28.92 54.86 -44.83
CA GLU A 211 28.34 55.10 -46.17
C GLU A 211 27.87 56.56 -46.35
N MET A 212 27.38 57.19 -45.27
CA MET A 212 27.01 58.60 -45.24
C MET A 212 28.21 59.56 -45.06
N GLY A 213 29.44 59.03 -44.97
CA GLY A 213 30.67 59.81 -44.79
C GLY A 213 30.87 60.39 -43.39
N ILE A 214 30.18 59.86 -42.38
CA ILE A 214 30.27 60.26 -40.98
C ILE A 214 31.23 59.32 -40.25
N ASP A 215 32.20 59.87 -39.53
CA ASP A 215 33.14 59.07 -38.71
C ASP A 215 32.42 58.60 -37.43
N PRO A 216 32.22 57.29 -37.23
CA PRO A 216 31.50 56.77 -36.06
C PRO A 216 32.21 57.07 -34.73
N SER A 217 33.52 57.33 -34.74
CA SER A 217 34.29 57.62 -33.52
C SER A 217 34.12 59.07 -33.01
N ALA A 218 33.42 59.92 -33.76
CA ALA A 218 33.27 61.35 -33.44
C ALA A 218 32.05 61.67 -32.54
N GLU A 219 31.03 60.81 -32.46
CA GLU A 219 29.79 61.15 -31.74
C GLU A 219 29.89 61.03 -30.20
N ASP A 220 30.77 60.17 -29.68
CA ASP A 220 30.97 59.97 -28.23
C ASP A 220 31.51 61.22 -27.50
N ALA A 221 32.03 62.20 -28.23
CA ALA A 221 32.55 63.45 -27.65
C ALA A 221 31.49 64.55 -27.46
N HIS A 222 30.34 64.49 -28.17
CA HIS A 222 29.46 65.65 -28.35
C HIS A 222 27.95 65.37 -28.30
N SER A 223 27.50 64.57 -27.34
CA SER A 223 26.07 64.46 -26.98
C SER A 223 25.76 65.05 -25.59
N SER A 224 25.92 66.37 -25.47
CA SER A 224 25.41 67.15 -24.32
C SER A 224 24.96 68.54 -24.79
N LEU A 225 23.70 68.90 -24.46
CA LEU A 225 23.03 70.20 -24.75
C LEU A 225 22.69 70.40 -26.26
N SER A 226 21.62 71.07 -26.72
CA SER A 226 20.41 71.71 -26.15
C SER A 226 19.51 72.24 -27.32
N SER A 227 18.20 72.54 -27.23
CA SER A 227 17.13 72.27 -26.24
C SER A 227 15.72 72.65 -26.77
N MET A 228 14.68 71.97 -26.28
CA MET A 228 13.29 72.45 -26.03
C MET A 228 12.40 73.09 -27.14
N SER A 229 11.21 72.46 -27.31
CA SER A 229 9.85 73.07 -27.29
C SER A 229 9.26 73.90 -28.46
N SER A 230 8.13 73.43 -29.00
CA SER A 230 6.80 74.11 -28.93
C SER A 230 5.68 73.12 -29.33
N THR A 231 4.73 72.69 -28.47
CA THR A 231 3.53 73.34 -27.88
C THR A 231 2.25 73.24 -28.74
N SER A 232 1.12 72.92 -28.08
CA SER A 232 -0.29 72.87 -28.54
C SER A 232 -0.79 71.46 -28.97
N THR A 233 -1.94 70.93 -28.52
CA THR A 233 -3.10 71.52 -27.81
C THR A 233 -3.76 70.53 -26.82
N LYS A 234 -4.60 71.04 -25.89
CA LYS A 234 -5.45 70.29 -24.92
C LYS A 234 -6.40 69.29 -25.63
N VAL A 235 -6.91 68.19 -25.04
CA VAL A 235 -7.91 68.09 -23.94
C VAL A 235 -7.86 66.65 -23.35
N SER A 236 -7.47 66.44 -22.08
CA SER A 236 -8.32 66.26 -20.87
C SER A 236 -9.32 65.07 -20.82
N LYS A 237 -8.99 64.12 -19.91
CA LYS A 237 -9.86 63.35 -19.01
C LYS A 237 -11.00 62.46 -19.58
N LYS A 238 -10.96 61.18 -19.20
CA LYS A 238 -11.71 60.74 -18.00
C LYS A 238 -11.06 59.57 -17.27
N LYS A 239 -11.13 59.62 -15.93
CA LYS A 239 -10.74 58.57 -14.98
C LYS A 239 -12.02 58.16 -14.24
N THR A 240 -12.41 56.90 -14.35
CA THR A 240 -13.45 56.19 -13.57
C THR A 240 -13.28 54.70 -13.88
N GLY A 241 -13.25 53.79 -12.91
CA GLY A 241 -13.30 53.96 -11.46
C GLY A 241 -12.89 52.66 -10.78
#